data_AF-A0A359LQ36-F1
#
_entry.id   AF-A0A359LQ36-F1
#
_cell.length_a   1.000
_cell.length_b   1.000
_cell.length_c   1.000
_cell.angle_alpha   90.00
_cell.angle_beta   90.00
_cell.angle_gamma   90.00
#
_symmetry.space_group_name_H-M   'P 1'
#
loop_
_entity.id
_entity.type
_entity.pdbx_description
1 polymer ?
#
loop_
_entity_poly.entity_id
_entity_poly.type
_entity_poly.pdbx_seq_one_letter_code
_entity_poly.pdbx_strand_id
1 'polypeptide(L)'
;MIAVLALLMAFAAPPPSRVTLLDDPVRVRAGEWRTLPIVMRQQPGVVQAWFRVKSGGGIRLLLLTKADANLWRAGRAFAAAGQTAVAREGQAVFPARTPGDYELVVDYSNAEGGGPAELNLKVEVAFGNTNSLTVRYLDPERKLFVIWASVCFFGAVVWFAGIRLVRAAASRE
;
A
#
# COMPACT_ATOMS: atom_id res chain seq x y z
N MET A 1 -4.71 31.41 -14.68
CA MET A 1 -5.37 30.29 -13.98
C MET A 1 -5.10 28.93 -14.66
N ILE A 2 -5.32 28.79 -15.97
CA ILE A 2 -5.13 27.53 -16.71
C ILE A 2 -3.67 27.03 -16.68
N ALA A 3 -2.68 27.92 -16.80
CA ALA A 3 -1.26 27.56 -16.79
C ALA A 3 -0.76 26.94 -15.46
N VAL A 4 -1.33 27.36 -14.33
CA VAL A 4 -0.97 26.84 -12.99
C VAL A 4 -1.56 25.44 -12.77
N LEU A 5 -2.78 25.21 -13.27
CA LEU A 5 -3.45 23.91 -13.23
C LEU A 5 -2.73 22.86 -14.09
N ALA A 6 -2.23 23.27 -15.27
CA ALA A 6 -1.45 22.42 -16.15
C ALA A 6 -0.08 22.04 -15.55
N LEU A 7 0.61 22.97 -14.88
CA LEU A 7 1.90 22.70 -14.25
C LEU A 7 1.77 21.80 -13.01
N LEU A 8 0.68 21.94 -12.24
CA LEU A 8 0.37 21.04 -11.11
C LEU A 8 0.04 19.62 -11.57
N MET A 9 -0.64 19.45 -12.71
CA MET A 9 -0.90 18.12 -13.27
C MET A 9 0.36 17.44 -13.82
N ALA A 10 1.31 18.19 -14.37
CA ALA A 10 2.55 17.63 -14.91
C ALA A 10 3.49 17.06 -13.83
N PHE A 11 3.38 17.53 -12.58
CA PHE A 11 4.17 17.02 -11.43
C PHE A 11 3.43 15.99 -10.56
N ALA A 12 2.16 15.72 -10.87
CA ALA A 12 1.43 14.62 -10.25
C ALA A 12 1.96 13.31 -10.83
N ALA A 13 2.98 12.73 -10.19
CA ALA A 13 3.33 11.34 -10.43
C ALA A 13 2.04 10.51 -10.26
N PRO A 14 1.73 9.57 -11.18
CA PRO A 14 0.54 8.76 -11.06
C PRO A 14 0.54 8.10 -9.68
N PRO A 15 -0.56 8.19 -8.91
CA PRO A 15 -0.62 7.55 -7.61
C PRO A 15 -0.30 6.06 -7.78
N PRO A 16 0.49 5.45 -6.87
CA PRO A 16 0.72 4.02 -6.93
C PRO A 16 -0.64 3.33 -6.93
N SER A 17 -0.92 2.56 -7.97
CA SER A 17 -2.20 1.85 -8.09
C SER A 17 -2.26 0.85 -6.96
N ARG A 18 -3.19 1.08 -6.01
CA ARG A 18 -3.54 0.12 -4.97
C ARG A 18 -4.78 -0.64 -5.40
N VAL A 19 -4.71 -1.96 -5.26
CA VAL A 19 -5.84 -2.85 -5.49
C VAL A 19 -6.09 -3.59 -4.19
N THR A 20 -7.28 -3.41 -3.62
CA THR A 20 -7.76 -4.25 -2.52
C THR A 20 -8.20 -5.58 -3.11
N LEU A 21 -7.52 -6.66 -2.71
CA LEU A 21 -7.81 -8.00 -3.21
C LEU A 21 -8.86 -8.71 -2.35
N LEU A 22 -8.86 -8.44 -1.04
CA LEU A 22 -9.76 -9.05 -0.09
C LEU A 22 -9.93 -8.14 1.13
N ASP A 23 -11.15 -7.97 1.60
CA ASP A 23 -11.48 -7.29 2.87
C ASP A 23 -12.68 -7.98 3.51
N ASP A 24 -12.58 -9.30 3.67
CA ASP A 24 -13.70 -10.15 4.06
C ASP A 24 -13.37 -11.01 5.29
N PRO A 25 -14.40 -11.40 6.07
CA PRO A 25 -14.26 -12.38 7.14
C PRO A 25 -13.96 -13.76 6.54
N VAL A 26 -12.78 -14.29 6.82
CA VAL A 26 -12.34 -15.62 6.41
C VAL A 26 -12.49 -16.58 7.58
N ARG A 27 -13.10 -17.73 7.32
CA ARG A 27 -13.19 -18.84 8.27
C ARG A 27 -12.24 -19.95 7.85
N VAL A 28 -11.41 -20.39 8.78
CA VAL A 28 -10.42 -21.47 8.59
C VAL A 28 -10.63 -22.53 9.67
N ARG A 29 -10.70 -23.81 9.30
CA ARG A 29 -10.82 -24.89 10.31
C ARG A 29 -9.49 -25.13 10.99
N ALA A 30 -9.52 -25.59 12.25
CA ALA A 30 -8.33 -26.02 12.97
C ALA A 30 -7.57 -27.09 12.18
N GLY A 31 -6.26 -26.92 12.01
CA GLY A 31 -5.44 -27.83 11.21
C GLY A 31 -5.50 -27.59 9.70
N GLU A 32 -6.37 -26.69 9.23
CA GLU A 32 -6.53 -26.36 7.81
C GLU A 32 -5.81 -25.05 7.49
N TRP A 33 -5.57 -24.84 6.21
CA TRP A 33 -5.04 -23.61 5.66
C TRP A 33 -5.90 -23.13 4.51
N ARG A 34 -5.87 -21.82 4.26
CA ARG A 34 -6.45 -21.24 3.06
C ARG A 34 -5.40 -20.52 2.25
N THR A 35 -5.50 -20.64 0.93
CA THR A 35 -4.68 -19.88 0.00
C THR A 35 -5.52 -18.83 -0.71
N LEU A 36 -4.96 -17.64 -0.87
CA LEU A 36 -5.51 -16.56 -1.66
C LEU A 36 -4.56 -16.30 -2.84
N PRO A 37 -5.00 -16.49 -4.09
CA PRO A 37 -4.16 -16.21 -5.25
C PRO A 37 -3.96 -14.70 -5.41
N ILE A 38 -2.71 -14.29 -5.58
CA ILE A 38 -2.30 -12.90 -5.82
C ILE A 38 -1.57 -12.85 -7.16
N VAL A 39 -2.22 -12.28 -8.16
CA VAL A 39 -1.68 -12.21 -9.53
C VAL A 39 -0.93 -10.89 -9.72
N MET A 40 0.39 -10.95 -9.85
CA MET A 40 1.26 -9.78 -10.12
C MET A 40 2.01 -9.93 -11.44
N ARG A 41 1.29 -10.12 -12.54
CA ARG A 41 1.90 -10.45 -13.85
C ARG A 41 2.56 -9.28 -14.55
N GLN A 42 2.13 -8.05 -14.29
CA GLN A 42 2.55 -6.89 -15.09
C GLN A 42 3.67 -6.08 -14.42
N GLN A 43 3.68 -5.97 -13.09
CA GLN A 43 4.64 -5.14 -12.35
C GLN A 43 4.96 -5.76 -10.99
N PRO A 44 6.23 -5.65 -10.52
CA PRO A 44 6.56 -5.97 -9.14
C PRO A 44 5.78 -5.03 -8.19
N GLY A 45 5.48 -5.54 -7.01
CA GLY A 45 4.58 -4.85 -6.09
C GLY A 45 4.80 -5.31 -4.67
N VAL A 46 3.89 -4.87 -3.80
CA VAL A 46 3.99 -5.14 -2.38
C VAL A 46 2.63 -5.60 -1.88
N VAL A 47 2.63 -6.76 -1.23
CA VAL A 47 1.45 -7.26 -0.53
C VAL A 47 1.46 -6.71 0.88
N GLN A 48 0.44 -5.94 1.23
CA GLN A 48 0.14 -5.55 2.60
C GLN A 48 -1.03 -6.38 3.08
N ALA A 49 -0.83 -7.11 4.17
CA ALA A 49 -1.86 -7.94 4.77
C ALA A 49 -2.07 -7.52 6.23
N TRP A 50 -3.31 -7.29 6.60
CA TRP A 50 -3.74 -7.09 7.98
C TRP A 50 -4.68 -8.22 8.35
N PHE A 51 -4.46 -8.79 9.52
CA PHE A 51 -5.34 -9.83 10.03
C PHE A 51 -5.69 -9.56 11.48
N ARG A 52 -6.94 -9.90 11.83
CA ARG A 52 -7.41 -9.92 13.21
C ARG A 52 -8.35 -11.10 13.39
N VAL A 53 -7.96 -12.03 14.25
CA VAL A 53 -8.72 -13.20 14.64
C VAL A 53 -9.77 -12.78 15.66
N LYS A 54 -11.05 -13.00 15.32
CA LYS A 54 -12.19 -12.78 16.22
C LYS A 54 -12.41 -13.95 17.17
N SER A 55 -12.24 -15.17 16.65
CA SER A 55 -12.45 -16.42 17.40
C SER A 55 -11.43 -17.47 16.95
N GLY A 56 -11.02 -18.36 17.85
CA GLY A 56 -9.93 -19.33 17.62
C GLY A 56 -8.55 -18.86 18.12
N GLY A 57 -7.52 -19.63 17.77
CA GLY A 57 -6.12 -19.44 18.14
C GLY A 57 -5.34 -18.49 17.21
N GLY A 58 -4.02 -18.42 17.40
CA GLY A 58 -3.15 -17.62 16.53
C GLY A 58 -3.01 -18.21 15.12
N ILE A 59 -2.91 -17.33 14.12
CA ILE A 59 -2.65 -17.70 12.71
C ILE A 59 -1.27 -17.21 12.28
N ARG A 60 -0.75 -17.81 11.22
CA ARG A 60 0.45 -17.34 10.52
C ARG A 60 0.10 -17.01 9.08
N LEU A 61 0.62 -15.89 8.57
CA LEU A 61 0.57 -15.57 7.14
C LEU A 61 1.90 -15.91 6.49
N LEU A 62 1.85 -16.59 5.34
CA LEU A 62 3.02 -16.82 4.49
C LEU A 62 2.73 -16.30 3.08
N LEU A 63 3.66 -15.55 2.50
CA LEU A 63 3.63 -15.24 1.08
C LEU A 63 4.58 -16.19 0.35
N LEU A 64 4.03 -16.97 -0.57
CA LEU A 64 4.77 -17.95 -1.37
C LEU A 64 4.68 -17.61 -2.85
N THR A 65 5.72 -17.94 -3.61
CA THR A 65 5.59 -18.02 -5.08
C THR A 65 4.67 -19.19 -5.43
N LYS A 66 4.07 -19.20 -6.62
CA LYS A 66 3.28 -20.35 -7.09
C LYS A 66 4.05 -21.68 -7.05
N ALA A 67 5.36 -21.65 -7.33
CA ALA A 67 6.21 -22.83 -7.26
C ALA A 67 6.39 -23.29 -5.81
N ASP A 68 6.72 -22.37 -4.89
CA ASP A 68 6.88 -22.67 -3.47
C ASP A 68 5.56 -23.08 -2.81
N ALA A 69 4.43 -22.54 -3.25
CA ALA A 69 3.11 -22.93 -2.76
C ALA A 69 2.76 -24.39 -3.11
N ASN A 70 3.17 -24.86 -4.30
CA ASN A 70 3.05 -26.26 -4.66
C ASN A 70 3.96 -27.16 -3.81
N LEU A 71 5.20 -26.72 -3.55
CA LEU A 71 6.13 -27.44 -2.67
C LEU A 71 5.60 -27.52 -1.24
N TRP A 72 5.06 -26.42 -0.72
CA TRP A 72 4.46 -26.33 0.59
C TRP A 72 3.25 -27.26 0.74
N ARG A 73 2.33 -27.24 -0.24
CA ARG A 73 1.19 -28.18 -0.28
C ARG A 73 1.63 -29.65 -0.34
N ALA A 74 2.78 -29.92 -0.96
CA ALA A 74 3.38 -31.25 -1.02
C ALA A 74 4.21 -31.63 0.23
N GLY A 75 4.27 -30.77 1.26
CA GLY A 75 5.05 -31.00 2.47
C GLY A 75 6.57 -31.00 2.23
N ARG A 76 7.03 -30.40 1.13
CA ARG A 76 8.46 -30.32 0.77
C ARG A 76 9.07 -29.01 1.27
N ALA A 77 10.40 -28.95 1.29
CA ALA A 77 11.11 -27.71 1.58
C ALA A 77 10.72 -26.62 0.55
N PHE A 78 10.39 -25.44 1.05
CA PHE A 78 9.91 -24.29 0.27
C PHE A 78 10.60 -23.02 0.78
N ALA A 79 10.70 -22.00 -0.08
CA ALA A 79 11.21 -20.69 0.30
C ALA A 79 10.04 -19.70 0.42
N ALA A 80 9.79 -19.20 1.64
CA ALA A 80 8.79 -18.15 1.81
C ALA A 80 9.36 -16.79 1.39
N ALA A 81 8.62 -16.06 0.54
CA ALA A 81 8.94 -14.67 0.21
C ALA A 81 8.75 -13.74 1.44
N GLY A 82 7.93 -14.15 2.38
CA GLY A 82 7.83 -13.59 3.72
C GLY A 82 6.87 -14.38 4.61
N GLN A 83 7.04 -14.27 5.92
CA GLN A 83 6.18 -14.93 6.90
C GLN A 83 5.99 -14.05 8.15
N THR A 84 4.85 -14.21 8.82
CA THR A 84 4.62 -13.62 10.15
C THR A 84 4.95 -14.61 11.26
N ALA A 85 5.06 -14.12 12.49
CA ALA A 85 4.92 -14.98 13.66
C ALA A 85 3.46 -15.48 13.79
N VAL A 86 3.24 -16.51 14.61
CA VAL A 86 1.90 -16.96 14.98
C VAL A 86 1.32 -15.92 15.95
N ALA A 87 0.23 -15.26 15.56
CA ALA A 87 -0.41 -14.23 16.36
C ALA A 87 -1.92 -14.19 16.12
N ARG A 88 -2.69 -13.58 17.03
CA ARG A 88 -4.13 -13.36 16.84
C ARG A 88 -4.43 -12.07 16.08
N GLU A 89 -3.48 -11.15 15.98
CA GLU A 89 -3.56 -9.99 15.12
C GLU A 89 -2.17 -9.59 14.66
N GLY A 90 -2.11 -8.86 13.55
CA GLY A 90 -0.85 -8.35 13.03
C GLY A 90 -0.99 -7.68 11.69
N GLN A 91 0.09 -7.01 11.31
CA GLN A 91 0.29 -6.45 9.99
C GLN A 91 1.55 -7.06 9.38
N ALA A 92 1.48 -7.40 8.11
CA ALA A 92 2.59 -7.91 7.34
C ALA A 92 2.76 -7.10 6.05
N VAL A 93 4.02 -6.83 5.71
CA VAL A 93 4.41 -6.15 4.48
C VAL A 93 5.39 -7.05 3.76
N PHE A 94 4.98 -7.60 2.63
CA PHE A 94 5.77 -8.55 1.85
C PHE A 94 6.16 -7.95 0.49
N PRO A 95 7.44 -7.63 0.27
CA PRO A 95 7.90 -7.10 -1.02
C PRO A 95 7.97 -8.21 -2.07
N ALA A 96 7.10 -8.18 -3.07
CA ALA A 96 7.16 -9.05 -4.24
C ALA A 96 8.10 -8.43 -5.29
N ARG A 97 9.40 -8.71 -5.14
CA ARG A 97 10.48 -8.11 -5.96
C ARG A 97 10.44 -8.51 -7.43
N THR A 98 9.84 -9.65 -7.73
CA THR A 98 9.72 -10.19 -9.09
C THR A 98 8.25 -10.22 -9.50
N PRO A 99 7.88 -9.83 -10.73
CA PRO A 99 6.53 -10.07 -11.23
C PRO A 99 6.27 -11.58 -11.31
N GLY A 100 5.06 -12.01 -10.94
CA GLY A 100 4.71 -13.42 -10.88
C GLY A 100 3.35 -13.70 -10.23
N ASP A 101 2.97 -14.98 -10.25
CA ASP A 101 1.82 -15.47 -9.49
C ASP A 101 2.30 -15.84 -8.07
N TYR A 102 1.69 -15.22 -7.06
CA TYR A 102 1.95 -15.47 -5.64
C TYR A 102 0.72 -16.08 -4.98
N GLU A 103 0.92 -16.81 -3.88
CA GLU A 103 -0.15 -17.29 -3.02
C GLU A 103 0.09 -16.79 -1.60
N LEU A 104 -0.89 -16.07 -1.06
CA LEU A 104 -0.92 -15.74 0.37
C LEU A 104 -1.61 -16.90 1.10
N VAL A 105 -0.86 -17.56 1.96
CA VAL A 105 -1.31 -18.68 2.75
C VAL A 105 -1.65 -18.20 4.15
N VAL A 106 -2.89 -18.44 4.56
CA VAL A 106 -3.33 -18.34 5.95
C VAL A 106 -3.17 -19.71 6.57
N ASP A 107 -2.11 -19.86 7.36
CA ASP A 107 -1.77 -21.09 8.06
C ASP A 107 -2.34 -21.07 9.48
N TYR A 108 -3.26 -22.00 9.74
CA TYR A 108 -3.85 -22.25 11.06
C TYR A 108 -3.59 -23.70 11.52
N SER A 109 -2.52 -24.33 10.99
CA SER A 109 -2.13 -25.71 11.33
C SER A 109 -1.56 -25.85 12.75
N ASN A 110 -0.80 -24.85 13.20
CA ASN A 110 -0.12 -24.84 14.49
C ASN A 110 -0.92 -24.10 15.58
N ALA A 111 -2.24 -24.01 15.42
CA ALA A 111 -3.06 -23.22 16.32
C ALA A 111 -3.40 -23.97 17.60
N GLU A 112 -3.07 -23.34 18.73
CA GLU A 112 -3.53 -23.76 20.04
C GLU A 112 -5.02 -23.39 20.19
N GLY A 113 -5.89 -24.36 19.91
CA GLY A 113 -7.34 -24.21 20.01
C GLY A 113 -8.05 -25.03 18.95
N GLY A 114 -8.63 -26.18 19.35
CA GLY A 114 -9.27 -27.14 18.45
C GLY A 114 -10.54 -26.65 17.73
N GLY A 115 -10.86 -25.36 17.79
CA GLY A 115 -12.02 -24.73 17.15
C GLY A 115 -11.66 -23.99 15.86
N PRO A 116 -12.61 -23.81 14.94
CA PRO A 116 -12.40 -23.03 13.72
C PRO A 116 -12.06 -21.58 14.07
N ALA A 117 -11.10 -21.01 13.35
CA ALA A 117 -10.78 -19.59 13.45
C ALA A 117 -11.67 -18.76 12.52
N GLU A 118 -12.19 -17.66 13.06
CA GLU A 118 -12.82 -16.59 12.30
C GLU A 118 -11.91 -15.38 12.35
N LEU A 119 -11.48 -14.89 11.20
CA LEU A 119 -10.57 -13.75 11.11
C LEU A 119 -11.04 -12.76 10.06
N ASN A 120 -10.84 -11.47 10.32
CA ASN A 120 -10.94 -10.47 9.28
C ASN A 120 -9.59 -10.38 8.57
N LEU A 121 -9.56 -10.63 7.27
CA LEU A 121 -8.36 -10.54 6.46
C LEU A 121 -8.52 -9.40 5.46
N LYS A 122 -7.65 -8.39 5.58
CA LYS A 122 -7.53 -7.32 4.61
C LYS A 122 -6.22 -7.47 3.86
N VAL A 123 -6.29 -7.59 2.53
CA VAL A 123 -5.13 -7.70 1.64
C VAL A 123 -5.18 -6.60 0.61
N GLU A 124 -4.16 -5.74 0.61
CA GLU A 124 -3.96 -4.71 -0.40
C GLU A 124 -2.66 -4.98 -1.15
N VAL A 125 -2.69 -4.79 -2.46
CA VAL A 125 -1.48 -4.81 -3.29
C VAL A 125 -1.21 -3.41 -3.79
N ALA A 126 -0.03 -2.90 -3.48
CA ALA A 126 0.48 -1.65 -4.04
C ALA A 126 1.45 -1.99 -5.18
N PHE A 127 1.13 -1.55 -6.40
CA PHE A 127 2.03 -1.65 -7.55
C PHE A 127 2.87 -0.37 -7.69
N GLY A 128 4.14 -0.52 -8.09
CA GLY A 128 5.11 0.56 -8.15
C GLY A 128 6.21 0.45 -7.09
N ASN A 129 7.26 1.27 -7.25
CA ASN A 129 8.57 1.22 -6.57
C ASN A 129 8.58 0.41 -5.25
N THR A 130 9.11 -0.82 -5.33
CA THR A 130 9.20 -1.79 -4.22
C THR A 130 9.98 -1.30 -2.99
N ASN A 131 10.72 -0.20 -3.11
CA ASN A 131 11.47 0.43 -2.01
C ASN A 131 10.67 1.49 -1.23
N SER A 132 9.45 1.89 -1.67
CA SER A 132 8.73 3.02 -1.07
C SER A 132 7.64 2.63 -0.06
N LEU A 133 7.92 1.64 0.78
CA LEU A 133 6.96 1.09 1.75
C LEU A 133 7.08 1.63 3.18
N THR A 134 7.77 2.74 3.38
CA THR A 134 7.41 3.61 4.48
C THR A 134 6.04 4.20 4.12
N VAL A 135 5.10 4.26 5.07
CA VAL A 135 3.89 5.09 4.96
C VAL A 135 4.36 6.50 4.58
N ARG A 136 4.47 6.78 3.28
CA ARG A 136 4.98 8.06 2.80
C ARG A 136 3.79 8.99 2.88
N TYR A 137 3.60 9.57 4.06
CA TYR A 137 3.15 10.95 4.11
C TYR A 137 4.00 11.70 3.07
N LEU A 138 3.31 12.29 2.08
CA LEU A 138 3.83 13.13 1.01
C LEU A 138 5.27 13.61 1.27
N ASP A 139 6.19 13.33 0.34
CA ASP A 139 7.60 13.75 0.42
C ASP A 139 7.73 15.17 0.98
N PRO A 140 8.40 15.37 2.13
CA PRO A 140 8.47 16.68 2.79
C PRO A 140 9.08 17.76 1.88
N GLU A 141 10.01 17.41 1.01
CA GLU A 141 10.58 18.31 0.00
C GLU A 141 9.54 18.80 -1.02
N ARG A 142 8.59 17.95 -1.41
CA ARG A 142 7.54 18.30 -2.38
C ARG A 142 6.45 19.17 -1.75
N LYS A 143 6.13 18.94 -0.47
CA LYS A 143 5.24 19.84 0.30
C LYS A 143 5.82 21.25 0.38
N LEU A 144 7.10 21.36 0.71
CA LEU A 144 7.80 22.64 0.77
C LEU A 144 7.76 23.35 -0.57
N PHE A 145 8.02 22.65 -1.68
CA PHE A 145 7.98 23.26 -3.00
C PHE A 145 6.58 23.79 -3.38
N VAL A 146 5.51 23.04 -3.10
CA VAL A 146 4.12 23.47 -3.39
C VAL A 146 3.73 24.68 -2.53
N ILE A 147 4.14 24.69 -1.26
CA ILE A 147 3.90 25.81 -0.35
C ILE A 147 4.63 27.05 -0.87
N TRP A 148 5.92 26.94 -1.20
CA TRP A 148 6.71 28.04 -1.75
C TRP A 148 6.16 28.54 -3.08
N ALA A 149 5.76 27.64 -3.98
CA ALA A 149 5.14 28.02 -5.25
C ALA A 149 3.83 28.80 -5.05
N SER A 150 3.00 28.38 -4.09
CA SER A 150 1.73 29.07 -3.77
C SER A 150 1.97 30.45 -3.16
N VAL A 151 2.93 30.57 -2.23
CA VAL A 151 3.30 31.84 -1.59
C VAL A 151 3.91 32.81 -2.60
N CYS A 152 4.86 32.35 -3.43
CA CYS A 152 5.46 33.18 -4.47
C CYS A 152 4.42 33.66 -5.49
N PHE A 153 3.50 32.80 -5.90
CA PHE A 153 2.44 33.17 -6.83
C PHE A 153 1.50 34.21 -6.21
N PHE A 154 1.01 33.98 -4.99
CA PHE A 154 0.15 34.94 -4.30
C PHE A 154 0.86 36.28 -4.10
N GLY A 155 2.12 36.25 -3.66
CA GLY A 155 2.96 37.44 -3.52
C GLY A 155 3.12 38.20 -4.83
N ALA A 156 3.38 37.52 -5.94
CA ALA A 156 3.50 38.13 -7.26
C ALA A 156 2.20 38.82 -7.71
N VAL A 157 1.04 38.20 -7.44
CA VAL A 157 -0.27 38.78 -7.77
C VAL A 157 -0.54 40.03 -6.93
N VAL A 158 -0.30 39.98 -5.63
CA VAL A 158 -0.50 41.12 -4.72
C VAL A 158 0.44 42.27 -5.06
N TRP A 159 1.72 41.96 -5.33
CA TRP A 159 2.71 42.94 -5.73
C TRP A 159 2.35 43.63 -7.05
N PHE A 160 1.92 42.85 -8.05
CA PHE A 160 1.50 43.37 -9.34
C PHE A 160 0.25 44.27 -9.21
N ALA A 161 -0.73 43.85 -8.40
CA ALA A 161 -1.91 44.65 -8.11
C ALA A 161 -1.55 45.95 -7.38
N GLY A 162 -0.65 45.90 -6.38
CA GLY A 162 -0.18 47.05 -5.62
C GLY A 162 0.55 48.08 -6.49
N ILE A 163 1.51 47.65 -7.31
CA ILE A 163 2.21 48.55 -8.24
C ILE A 163 1.24 49.16 -9.24
N ARG A 164 0.29 48.39 -9.75
CA ARG A 164 -0.72 48.89 -10.69
C ARG A 164 -1.63 49.94 -10.02
N LEU A 165 -1.99 49.75 -8.75
CA LEU A 165 -2.81 50.70 -8.01
C LEU A 165 -2.04 52.00 -7.72
N VAL A 166 -0.78 51.90 -7.31
CA VAL A 166 0.09 53.06 -7.04
C VAL A 166 0.37 53.85 -8.32
N ARG A 167 0.61 53.17 -9.45
CA ARG A 167 0.77 53.84 -10.77
C ARG A 167 -0.53 54.49 -11.26
N ALA A 168 -1.68 53.91 -10.95
CA ALA A 168 -2.99 54.50 -11.28
C ALA A 168 -3.33 55.70 -10.37
N ALA A 169 -2.86 55.70 -9.13
CA ALA A 169 -2.99 56.84 -8.21
C ALA A 169 -2.05 57.99 -8.60
N ALA A 170 -0.81 57.68 -8.99
CA ALA A 170 0.20 58.66 -9.40
C ALA A 170 -0.03 59.28 -10.80
N SER A 171 -1.06 58.85 -11.54
CA SER A 171 -1.44 59.43 -12.85
C SER A 171 -2.72 60.28 -12.77
N ARG A 172 -3.23 60.51 -11.55
CA ARG A 172 -4.37 61.40 -11.27
C ARG A 172 -3.98 62.73 -10.62
N GLU A 173 -2.68 62.98 -10.43
CA GLU A 173 -2.09 64.29 -10.13
C GLU A 173 -1.42 64.84 -11.39
#